data_AF-A0A9D2W4M9-F1
#
_entry.id   AF-A0A9D2W4M9-F1
#
_cell.length_a   1.000
_cell.length_b   1.000
_cell.length_c   1.000
_cell.angle_alpha   90.00
_cell.angle_beta   90.00
_cell.angle_gamma   90.00
#
_symmetry.space_group_name_H-M   'P 1'
#
loop_
_entity.id
_entity.type
_entity.pdbx_description
1 polymer ?
#
loop_
_entity_poly.entity_id
_entity_poly.type
_entity_poly.pdbx_seq_one_letter_code
_entity_poly.pdbx_strand_id
1 'polypeptide(L)'
;MRYYNIPIFLPELACPYRCVYCNQFSITGKQHFVDSEDVKHIIDRHLSTFVEDERFVEVAFFGGNFTGLPESMQDKYLEAVQPYLDAGLVDGLRCSTRPDYISSQRVRTLKRYGMLNIELGAQTTDDEVLRLCGRGHTFKDIEEASAMILAENVTLGLQMMLGLPGDTFEKDMNTASDIVRLGASETRIYPCVVVKDTVLEQMYLDGRYVPLTLQEAVGQTATLLSYFNDNSVKVLRMGLHASEELDGAALVAGPYHHNFAEMVHGELWARRLNNIKEDTEHLIIKVPSAQLNHAIGWKAANKVMLQQRYNKVVFKTDDTLQNDSFVVNKKPDVVIIADARMPVEARRKLKTMGEVLWMKGGKEAYKSISGHPDIFFFCKDERNCKTVIYAPDAPSHIVQTLDKFKVSLKKGDKPVGKKYPYTALYNAVGIGDTLIHNTRYSDASLLTFGREICVNQGYTRCNLLALNDKAFITSDKGIQKKLEEYGCDVLYIAPEQIRLEGHDHGFFPGCCGLTGNKVVVCGSTKNIPEKESLDAFLQKYGMIMMELYEGELIDVGSIFFIS
;
A
#
# COMPACT_ATOMS: atom_id res chain seq x y z
N MET A 1 -6.59 9.22 -15.86
CA MET A 1 -7.41 8.60 -16.92
C MET A 1 -7.71 7.12 -16.65
N ARG A 2 -8.99 6.77 -16.45
CA ARG A 2 -9.47 5.39 -16.24
C ARG A 2 -9.81 4.74 -17.58
N TYR A 3 -9.39 3.49 -17.78
CA TYR A 3 -9.67 2.75 -19.04
C TYR A 3 -10.97 1.95 -18.92
N TYR A 4 -11.83 2.07 -19.92
CA TYR A 4 -13.11 1.38 -20.04
C TYR A 4 -13.18 0.60 -21.35
N ASN A 5 -13.77 -0.58 -21.28
CA ASN A 5 -14.01 -1.42 -22.44
C ASN A 5 -15.50 -1.72 -22.55
N ILE A 6 -16.12 -1.42 -23.69
CA ILE A 6 -17.52 -1.72 -23.99
C ILE A 6 -17.53 -3.02 -24.81
N PRO A 7 -17.84 -4.17 -24.18
CA PRO A 7 -17.78 -5.45 -24.85
C PRO A 7 -19.00 -5.68 -25.74
N ILE A 8 -18.75 -6.00 -27.01
CA ILE A 8 -19.76 -6.47 -27.96
C ILE A 8 -19.41 -7.91 -28.31
N PHE A 9 -20.21 -8.85 -27.83
CA PHE A 9 -20.02 -10.27 -28.10
C PHE A 9 -20.75 -10.65 -29.38
N LEU A 10 -19.99 -11.00 -30.41
CA LEU A 10 -20.52 -11.44 -31.69
C LEU A 10 -20.65 -12.97 -31.70
N PRO A 11 -21.71 -13.51 -32.33
CA PRO A 11 -21.85 -14.95 -32.48
C PRO A 11 -20.69 -15.53 -33.28
N GLU A 12 -20.24 -16.73 -32.93
CA GLU A 12 -19.09 -17.39 -33.57
C GLU A 12 -19.46 -17.97 -34.95
N LEU A 13 -19.80 -17.11 -35.91
CA LEU A 13 -20.34 -17.49 -37.22
C LEU A 13 -19.27 -17.79 -38.29
N ALA A 14 -18.03 -17.37 -38.05
CA ALA A 14 -16.98 -17.29 -39.07
C ALA A 14 -15.82 -18.27 -38.87
N CYS A 15 -15.84 -19.16 -37.88
CA CYS A 15 -14.78 -20.16 -37.70
C CYS A 15 -15.18 -21.50 -38.37
N PRO A 16 -14.51 -21.95 -39.45
CA PRO A 16 -14.81 -23.22 -40.09
C PRO A 16 -14.19 -24.42 -39.34
N TYR A 17 -13.36 -24.17 -38.33
CA TYR A 17 -12.59 -25.17 -37.60
C TYR A 17 -13.27 -25.58 -36.30
N ARG A 18 -13.17 -26.88 -35.99
CA ARG A 18 -13.65 -27.46 -34.72
C ARG A 18 -12.47 -27.70 -33.80
N CYS A 19 -12.13 -26.68 -33.02
CA CYS A 19 -11.10 -26.84 -31.99
C CYS A 19 -11.59 -27.87 -30.96
N VAL A 20 -10.69 -28.74 -30.48
CA VAL A 20 -11.09 -29.86 -29.61
C VAL A 20 -11.75 -29.41 -28.31
N TYR A 21 -11.39 -28.23 -27.80
CA TYR A 21 -11.89 -27.63 -26.55
C TYR A 21 -13.08 -26.68 -26.72
N CYS A 22 -13.56 -26.45 -27.94
CA CYS A 22 -14.62 -25.47 -28.21
C CYS A 22 -15.97 -26.16 -28.45
N ASN A 23 -17.01 -25.76 -27.71
CA ASN A 23 -18.38 -26.26 -27.90
C ASN A 23 -19.19 -25.28 -28.78
N GLN A 24 -18.88 -25.23 -30.07
CA GLN A 24 -19.50 -24.29 -31.01
C GLN A 24 -21.02 -24.49 -31.15
N PHE A 25 -21.53 -25.72 -31.04
CA PHE A 25 -22.96 -26.04 -31.22
C PHE A 25 -23.87 -25.48 -30.12
N SER A 26 -23.38 -25.44 -28.88
CA SER A 26 -24.16 -24.90 -27.75
C SER A 26 -24.20 -23.37 -27.78
N ILE A 27 -23.12 -22.73 -28.24
CA ILE A 27 -22.97 -21.27 -28.31
C ILE A 27 -23.79 -20.66 -29.45
N THR A 28 -23.75 -21.25 -30.66
CA THR A 28 -24.49 -20.72 -31.82
C THR A 28 -25.99 -20.98 -31.78
N GLY A 29 -26.45 -21.99 -31.02
CA GLY A 29 -27.86 -22.39 -30.97
C GLY A 29 -28.77 -21.52 -30.09
N LYS A 30 -28.21 -20.56 -29.33
CA LYS A 30 -28.93 -19.80 -28.30
C LYS A 30 -28.82 -18.26 -28.38
N GLN A 31 -28.06 -17.69 -29.31
CA GLN A 31 -27.80 -16.24 -29.30
C GLN A 31 -28.69 -15.43 -30.26
N HIS A 32 -29.22 -14.33 -29.74
CA HIS A 32 -29.75 -13.21 -30.53
C HIS A 32 -28.62 -12.67 -31.42
N PHE A 33 -28.86 -12.53 -32.72
CA PHE A 33 -27.89 -11.89 -33.61
C PHE A 33 -27.79 -10.41 -33.21
N VAL A 34 -26.60 -9.98 -32.80
CA VAL A 34 -26.34 -8.55 -32.54
C VAL A 34 -26.35 -7.82 -33.87
N ASP A 35 -27.28 -6.90 -34.07
CA ASP A 35 -27.28 -6.02 -35.24
C ASP A 35 -26.61 -4.66 -34.96
N SER A 36 -26.57 -3.78 -35.96
CA SER A 36 -25.96 -2.45 -35.82
C SER A 36 -26.68 -1.56 -34.81
N GLU A 37 -27.97 -1.77 -34.59
CA GLU A 37 -28.77 -0.99 -33.64
C GLU A 37 -28.55 -1.49 -32.21
N ASP A 38 -28.43 -2.81 -32.02
CA ASP A 38 -27.99 -3.41 -30.76
C ASP A 38 -26.63 -2.86 -30.33
N VAL A 39 -25.68 -2.72 -31.26
CA VAL A 39 -24.35 -2.13 -30.99
C VAL A 39 -24.48 -0.73 -30.37
N LYS A 40 -25.30 0.14 -30.95
CA LYS A 40 -25.53 1.50 -30.43
C LYS A 40 -26.17 1.46 -29.04
N HIS A 41 -27.21 0.64 -28.87
CA HIS A 41 -27.88 0.49 -27.57
C HIS A 41 -26.93 0.01 -26.48
N ILE A 42 -26.02 -0.92 -26.80
CA ILE A 42 -24.97 -1.39 -25.87
C ILE A 42 -24.04 -0.23 -25.52
N ILE A 43 -23.55 0.52 -26.51
CA ILE A 43 -22.66 1.67 -26.30
C ILE A 43 -23.34 2.71 -25.40
N ASP A 44 -24.55 3.16 -25.74
CA ASP A 44 -25.30 4.16 -24.98
C ASP A 44 -25.51 3.73 -23.52
N ARG A 45 -25.90 2.47 -23.32
CA ARG A 45 -26.09 1.90 -21.98
C ARG A 45 -24.80 1.96 -21.17
N HIS A 46 -23.67 1.53 -21.74
CA HIS A 46 -22.38 1.56 -21.03
C HIS A 46 -21.90 2.99 -20.77
N LEU A 47 -21.99 3.88 -21.75
CA LEU A 47 -21.61 5.29 -21.60
C LEU A 47 -22.41 5.97 -20.49
N SER A 48 -23.69 5.63 -20.31
CA SER A 48 -24.53 6.15 -19.23
C SER A 48 -24.06 5.76 -17.82
N THR A 49 -23.26 4.70 -17.69
CA THR A 49 -22.74 4.21 -16.40
C THR A 49 -21.39 4.80 -16.01
N PHE A 50 -20.71 5.46 -16.96
CA PHE A 50 -19.38 6.02 -16.74
C PHE A 50 -19.49 7.41 -16.13
N VAL A 51 -19.00 7.57 -14.90
CA VAL A 51 -19.19 8.77 -14.08
C VAL A 51 -17.98 9.69 -14.05
N GLU A 52 -16.82 9.24 -14.52
CA GLU A 52 -15.58 10.02 -14.50
C GLU A 52 -15.39 10.82 -15.79
N ASP A 53 -14.93 12.07 -15.62
CA ASP A 53 -14.63 12.98 -16.72
C ASP A 53 -13.33 12.59 -17.48
N GLU A 54 -12.31 12.10 -16.77
CA GLU A 54 -11.07 11.61 -17.38
C GLU A 54 -11.10 10.09 -17.65
N ARG A 55 -11.55 9.73 -18.85
CA ARG A 55 -11.67 8.34 -19.28
C ARG A 55 -11.08 8.08 -20.65
N PHE A 56 -10.70 6.83 -20.89
CA PHE A 56 -10.37 6.28 -22.19
C PHE A 56 -11.29 5.11 -22.46
N VAL A 57 -12.08 5.16 -23.53
CA VAL A 57 -13.14 4.21 -23.83
C VAL A 57 -12.85 3.52 -25.16
N GLU A 58 -12.73 2.20 -25.14
CA GLU A 58 -12.72 1.40 -26.36
C GLU A 58 -13.99 0.58 -26.51
N VAL A 59 -14.48 0.46 -27.74
CA VAL A 59 -15.50 -0.54 -28.10
C VAL A 59 -14.78 -1.81 -28.57
N ALA A 60 -15.02 -2.93 -27.91
CA ALA A 60 -14.35 -4.20 -28.19
C ALA A 60 -15.28 -5.26 -28.77
N PHE A 61 -14.98 -5.69 -30.00
CA PHE A 61 -15.65 -6.81 -30.66
C PHE A 61 -15.00 -8.14 -30.26
N PHE A 62 -15.71 -8.93 -29.46
CA PHE A 62 -15.31 -10.26 -28.99
C PHE A 62 -16.04 -11.37 -29.77
N GLY A 63 -15.43 -12.55 -29.85
CA GLY A 63 -15.92 -13.70 -30.63
C GLY A 63 -14.80 -14.46 -31.34
N GLY A 64 -13.60 -13.88 -31.43
CA GLY A 64 -12.39 -14.56 -31.89
C GLY A 64 -12.29 -14.74 -33.41
N ASN A 65 -13.20 -14.15 -34.18
CA ASN A 65 -13.26 -14.31 -35.64
C ASN A 65 -13.82 -13.07 -36.37
N PHE A 66 -13.74 -11.87 -35.77
CA PHE A 66 -14.36 -10.65 -36.31
C PHE A 66 -14.01 -10.42 -37.79
N THR A 67 -12.73 -10.54 -38.14
CA THR A 67 -12.25 -10.32 -39.53
C THR A 67 -12.56 -11.47 -40.49
N GLY A 68 -13.13 -12.57 -39.99
CA GLY A 68 -13.66 -13.68 -40.77
C GLY A 68 -15.14 -13.50 -41.16
N LEU A 69 -15.86 -12.56 -40.55
CA LEU A 69 -17.22 -12.23 -40.96
C LEU A 69 -17.23 -11.68 -42.40
N PRO A 70 -18.36 -11.73 -43.13
CA PRO A 70 -18.49 -11.03 -44.40
C PRO A 70 -18.11 -9.55 -44.27
N GLU A 71 -17.35 -8.99 -45.21
CA GLU A 71 -16.85 -7.59 -45.12
C GLU A 71 -17.99 -6.59 -44.92
N SER A 72 -19.11 -6.76 -45.63
CA SER A 72 -20.31 -5.91 -45.47
C SER A 72 -20.96 -5.97 -44.08
N MET A 73 -20.71 -7.03 -43.31
CA MET A 73 -21.16 -7.14 -41.92
C MET A 73 -20.17 -6.46 -40.97
N GLN A 74 -18.87 -6.62 -41.22
CA GLN A 74 -17.82 -5.89 -40.49
C GLN A 74 -18.03 -4.38 -40.64
N ASP A 75 -18.23 -3.90 -41.87
CA ASP A 75 -18.45 -2.48 -42.18
C ASP A 75 -19.65 -1.93 -41.39
N LYS A 76 -20.78 -2.65 -41.37
CA LYS A 76 -21.97 -2.25 -40.59
C LYS A 76 -21.68 -2.08 -39.10
N TYR A 77 -20.91 -2.98 -38.50
CA TYR A 77 -20.54 -2.87 -37.09
C TYR A 77 -19.61 -1.69 -36.84
N LEU A 78 -18.61 -1.49 -37.71
CA LEU A 78 -17.65 -0.40 -37.57
C LEU A 78 -18.30 0.97 -37.81
N GLU A 79 -19.19 1.07 -38.81
CA GLU A 79 -20.01 2.25 -39.11
C GLU A 79 -20.94 2.62 -37.96
N ALA A 80 -21.51 1.64 -37.25
CA ALA A 80 -22.36 1.89 -36.10
C ALA A 80 -21.62 2.61 -34.94
N VAL A 81 -20.29 2.46 -34.85
CA VAL A 81 -19.47 3.10 -33.80
C VAL A 81 -18.97 4.49 -34.21
N GLN A 82 -18.88 4.79 -35.52
CA GLN A 82 -18.30 6.06 -36.01
C GLN A 82 -18.90 7.32 -35.37
N PRO A 83 -20.23 7.46 -35.20
CA PRO A 83 -20.80 8.65 -34.57
C PRO A 83 -20.28 8.93 -33.15
N TYR A 84 -19.90 7.88 -32.41
CA TYR A 84 -19.37 7.99 -31.06
C TYR A 84 -17.89 8.40 -31.03
N LEU A 85 -17.12 7.93 -32.02
CA LEU A 85 -15.72 8.36 -32.22
C LEU A 85 -15.68 9.83 -32.63
N ASP A 86 -16.50 10.24 -33.60
CA ASP A 86 -16.59 11.62 -34.09
C ASP A 86 -17.03 12.60 -33.00
N ALA A 87 -17.88 12.15 -32.08
CA ALA A 87 -18.33 12.93 -30.93
C ALA A 87 -17.34 12.94 -29.75
N GLY A 88 -16.23 12.19 -29.82
CA GLY A 88 -15.26 12.05 -28.72
C GLY A 88 -15.80 11.32 -27.49
N LEU A 89 -16.86 10.51 -27.65
CA LEU A 89 -17.44 9.69 -26.58
C LEU A 89 -16.75 8.34 -26.44
N VAL A 90 -16.13 7.87 -27.52
CA VAL A 90 -15.30 6.67 -27.63
C VAL A 90 -13.96 7.09 -28.24
N ASP A 91 -12.86 6.53 -27.75
CA ASP A 91 -11.49 6.89 -28.15
C ASP A 91 -10.93 5.94 -29.23
N GLY A 92 -11.45 4.71 -29.31
CA GLY A 92 -10.97 3.74 -30.28
C GLY A 92 -11.75 2.43 -30.30
N LEU A 93 -11.34 1.57 -31.22
CA LEU A 93 -11.88 0.22 -31.37
C LEU A 93 -10.83 -0.83 -31.04
N ARG A 94 -11.33 -1.97 -30.57
CA ARG A 94 -10.58 -3.21 -30.37
C ARG A 94 -11.32 -4.38 -31.01
N CYS A 95 -10.61 -5.37 -31.53
CA CYS A 95 -11.22 -6.65 -31.91
C CYS A 95 -10.33 -7.85 -31.59
N SER A 96 -10.95 -9.00 -31.33
CA SER A 96 -10.26 -10.29 -31.28
C SER A 96 -10.53 -11.09 -32.56
N THR A 97 -9.50 -11.66 -33.17
CA THR A 97 -9.64 -12.45 -34.41
C THR A 97 -8.62 -13.60 -34.52
N ARG A 98 -8.72 -14.37 -35.59
CA ARG A 98 -7.77 -15.43 -35.93
C ARG A 98 -6.56 -14.87 -36.69
N PRO A 99 -5.34 -15.38 -36.46
CA PRO A 99 -4.14 -15.02 -37.24
C PRO A 99 -4.34 -15.16 -38.76
N ASP A 100 -4.90 -16.29 -39.20
CA ASP A 100 -5.14 -16.62 -40.61
C ASP A 100 -6.21 -15.74 -41.29
N TYR A 101 -6.88 -14.86 -40.55
CA TYR A 101 -7.85 -13.90 -41.09
C TYR A 101 -7.28 -12.49 -41.25
N ILE A 102 -6.00 -12.29 -40.97
CA ILE A 102 -5.33 -11.00 -41.12
C ILE A 102 -4.69 -10.89 -42.50
N SER A 103 -4.81 -9.71 -43.09
CA SER A 103 -4.03 -9.28 -44.24
C SER A 103 -3.70 -7.79 -44.09
N SER A 104 -2.64 -7.30 -44.72
CA SER A 104 -2.27 -5.88 -44.60
C SER A 104 -3.39 -4.95 -45.07
N GLN A 105 -4.19 -5.34 -46.06
CA GLN A 105 -5.35 -4.58 -46.50
C GLN A 105 -6.43 -4.51 -45.41
N ARG A 106 -6.71 -5.61 -44.73
CA ARG A 106 -7.69 -5.65 -43.63
C ARG A 106 -7.24 -4.78 -42.46
N VAL A 107 -5.98 -4.88 -42.05
CA VAL A 107 -5.44 -4.04 -40.95
C VAL A 107 -5.58 -2.55 -41.31
N ARG A 108 -5.23 -2.15 -42.54
CA ARG A 108 -5.44 -0.76 -43.01
C ARG A 108 -6.90 -0.33 -42.97
N THR A 109 -7.82 -1.19 -43.37
CA THR A 109 -9.25 -0.89 -43.28
C THR A 109 -9.68 -0.70 -41.84
N LEU A 110 -9.37 -1.63 -40.95
CA LEU A 110 -9.70 -1.53 -39.53
C LEU A 110 -9.12 -0.26 -38.90
N LYS A 111 -7.86 0.06 -39.19
CA LYS A 111 -7.20 1.29 -38.70
C LYS A 111 -7.93 2.55 -39.15
N ARG A 112 -8.43 2.59 -40.40
CA ARG A 112 -9.22 3.74 -40.90
C ARG A 112 -10.53 3.94 -40.13
N TYR A 113 -11.11 2.87 -39.60
CA TYR A 113 -12.30 2.95 -38.75
C TYR A 113 -11.98 3.27 -37.27
N GLY A 114 -10.72 3.53 -36.91
CA GLY A 114 -10.32 3.83 -35.53
C GLY A 114 -9.90 2.60 -34.72
N MET A 115 -9.55 1.49 -35.36
CA MET A 115 -8.99 0.32 -34.65
C MET A 115 -7.62 0.64 -34.07
N LEU A 116 -7.52 0.58 -32.75
CA LEU A 116 -6.28 0.81 -32.00
C LEU A 116 -5.63 -0.50 -31.54
N ASN A 117 -6.43 -1.55 -31.31
CA ASN A 117 -5.96 -2.81 -30.74
C ASN A 117 -6.52 -4.03 -31.49
N ILE A 118 -5.64 -4.95 -31.90
CA ILE A 118 -6.04 -6.23 -32.47
C ILE A 118 -5.43 -7.35 -31.63
N GLU A 119 -6.29 -8.20 -31.07
CA GLU A 119 -5.91 -9.40 -30.32
C GLU A 119 -6.02 -10.64 -31.22
N LEU A 120 -4.92 -11.37 -31.40
CA LEU A 120 -4.93 -12.64 -32.13
C LEU A 120 -5.11 -13.81 -31.17
N GLY A 121 -6.05 -14.68 -31.50
CA GLY A 121 -6.26 -15.96 -30.82
C GLY A 121 -5.22 -17.01 -31.20
N ALA A 122 -3.96 -16.76 -30.84
CA ALA A 122 -2.80 -17.63 -31.05
C ALA A 122 -2.88 -18.93 -30.22
N GLN A 123 -3.25 -18.79 -28.95
CA GLN A 123 -3.32 -19.85 -27.93
C GLN A 123 -1.95 -20.47 -27.56
N THR A 124 -1.18 -20.88 -28.54
CA THR A 124 0.19 -21.40 -28.40
C THR A 124 0.99 -21.11 -29.67
N THR A 125 2.31 -21.03 -29.57
CA THR A 125 3.21 -20.92 -30.73
C THR A 125 3.81 -22.27 -31.14
N ASP A 126 3.39 -23.37 -30.50
CA ASP A 126 3.84 -24.73 -30.84
C ASP A 126 2.93 -25.36 -31.90
N ASP A 127 3.47 -25.62 -33.10
CA ASP A 127 2.72 -26.18 -34.22
C ASP A 127 2.15 -27.58 -33.95
N GLU A 128 2.80 -28.39 -33.10
CA GLU A 128 2.27 -29.69 -32.73
C GLU A 128 1.02 -29.54 -31.86
N VAL A 129 1.06 -28.65 -30.86
CA VAL A 129 -0.10 -28.35 -30.00
C VAL A 129 -1.23 -27.73 -30.82
N LEU A 130 -0.95 -26.78 -31.73
CA LEU A 130 -1.95 -26.21 -32.64
C LEU A 130 -2.65 -27.28 -33.49
N ARG A 131 -1.87 -28.24 -34.02
CA ARG A 131 -2.39 -29.37 -34.81
C ARG A 131 -3.24 -30.31 -33.97
N LEU A 132 -2.79 -30.69 -32.78
CA LEU A 132 -3.54 -31.55 -31.85
C LEU A 132 -4.85 -30.89 -31.40
N CYS A 133 -4.84 -29.57 -31.25
CA CYS A 133 -6.04 -28.81 -30.91
C CYS A 133 -7.02 -28.62 -32.08
N GLY A 134 -6.60 -28.90 -33.33
CA GLY A 134 -7.41 -28.65 -34.51
C GLY A 134 -7.64 -27.17 -34.79
N ARG A 135 -6.64 -26.31 -34.48
CA ARG A 135 -6.81 -24.85 -34.54
C ARG A 135 -6.93 -24.31 -35.96
N GLY A 136 -6.26 -24.93 -36.93
CA GLY A 136 -6.37 -24.62 -38.36
C GLY A 136 -5.44 -23.51 -38.86
N HIS A 137 -4.52 -23.03 -38.04
CA HIS A 137 -3.40 -22.15 -38.42
C HIS A 137 -2.11 -22.65 -37.77
N THR A 138 -0.99 -22.10 -38.24
CA THR A 138 0.38 -22.41 -37.83
C THR A 138 1.01 -21.25 -37.06
N PHE A 139 2.17 -21.50 -36.45
CA PHE A 139 2.97 -20.44 -35.85
C PHE A 139 3.37 -19.37 -36.88
N LYS A 140 3.68 -19.78 -38.11
CA LYS A 140 4.01 -18.86 -39.20
C LYS A 140 2.88 -17.86 -39.47
N ASP A 141 1.62 -18.30 -39.45
CA ASP A 141 0.47 -17.40 -39.61
C ASP A 141 0.38 -16.36 -38.47
N ILE A 142 0.74 -16.77 -37.25
CA ILE A 142 0.83 -15.86 -36.09
C ILE A 142 1.94 -14.83 -36.30
N GLU A 143 3.13 -15.24 -36.74
CA GLU A 143 4.25 -14.34 -37.00
C GLU A 143 3.91 -13.32 -38.10
N GLU A 144 3.36 -13.80 -39.22
CA GLU A 144 2.99 -12.94 -40.35
C GLU A 144 1.88 -11.94 -39.97
N ALA A 145 0.82 -12.40 -39.29
CA ALA A 145 -0.26 -11.52 -38.83
C ALA A 145 0.24 -10.46 -37.82
N SER A 146 1.12 -10.86 -36.89
CA SER A 146 1.74 -9.96 -35.91
C SER A 146 2.54 -8.85 -36.60
N ALA A 147 3.36 -9.21 -37.58
CA ALA A 147 4.13 -8.24 -38.36
C ALA A 147 3.23 -7.27 -39.14
N MET A 148 2.14 -7.75 -39.73
CA MET A 148 1.19 -6.90 -40.46
C MET A 148 0.45 -5.90 -39.56
N ILE A 149 0.10 -6.30 -38.32
CA ILE A 149 -0.56 -5.43 -37.34
C ILE A 149 0.40 -4.32 -36.89
N LEU A 150 1.62 -4.69 -36.50
CA LEU A 150 2.62 -3.75 -36.02
C LEU A 150 3.09 -2.77 -37.11
N ALA A 151 3.19 -3.22 -38.36
CA ALA A 151 3.55 -2.36 -39.50
C ALA A 151 2.58 -1.18 -39.69
N GLU A 152 1.34 -1.31 -39.24
CA GLU A 152 0.33 -0.27 -39.30
C GLU A 152 0.22 0.53 -37.98
N ASN A 153 1.14 0.37 -37.02
CA ASN A 153 1.09 0.99 -35.70
C ASN A 153 -0.22 0.72 -34.93
N VAL A 154 -0.79 -0.47 -35.13
CA VAL A 154 -1.91 -0.97 -34.34
C VAL A 154 -1.33 -1.82 -33.21
N THR A 155 -1.85 -1.66 -32.00
CA THR A 155 -1.39 -2.42 -30.84
C THR A 155 -1.73 -3.90 -31.03
N LEU A 156 -0.73 -4.76 -30.81
CA LEU A 156 -0.85 -6.21 -30.92
C LEU A 156 -1.08 -6.83 -29.54
N GLY A 157 -2.14 -7.62 -29.44
CA GLY A 157 -2.36 -8.57 -28.35
C GLY A 157 -2.26 -10.01 -28.85
N LEU A 158 -1.68 -10.91 -28.05
CA LEU A 158 -1.64 -12.34 -28.34
C LEU A 158 -2.23 -13.11 -27.16
N GLN A 159 -3.35 -13.80 -27.40
CA GLN A 159 -3.97 -14.66 -26.40
C GLN A 159 -3.18 -15.97 -26.27
N MET A 160 -2.93 -16.41 -25.04
CA MET A 160 -2.32 -17.70 -24.74
C MET A 160 -3.22 -18.60 -23.89
N MET A 161 -3.10 -19.90 -24.08
CA MET A 161 -3.76 -20.93 -23.28
C MET A 161 -2.74 -21.89 -22.70
N LEU A 162 -3.00 -22.39 -21.50
CA LEU A 162 -2.12 -23.32 -20.79
C LEU A 162 -2.73 -24.72 -20.72
N GLY A 163 -1.88 -25.74 -20.82
CA GLY A 163 -2.29 -27.13 -20.62
C GLY A 163 -3.20 -27.65 -21.74
N LEU A 164 -2.95 -27.20 -22.97
CA LEU A 164 -3.61 -27.75 -24.15
C LEU A 164 -3.18 -29.21 -24.41
N PRO A 165 -3.90 -29.98 -25.25
CA PRO A 165 -3.45 -31.32 -25.64
C PRO A 165 -2.04 -31.34 -26.27
N GLY A 166 -1.13 -32.11 -25.68
CA GLY A 166 0.27 -32.21 -26.12
C GLY A 166 1.18 -31.07 -25.63
N ASP A 167 0.65 -30.23 -24.75
CA ASP A 167 1.34 -29.06 -24.20
C ASP A 167 2.19 -29.41 -22.98
N THR A 168 3.21 -28.59 -22.71
CA THR A 168 4.05 -28.68 -21.52
C THR A 168 4.37 -27.29 -21.01
N PHE A 169 4.73 -27.15 -19.74
CA PHE A 169 5.08 -25.83 -19.21
C PHE A 169 6.32 -25.21 -19.91
N GLU A 170 7.20 -26.03 -20.49
CA GLU A 170 8.29 -25.54 -21.33
C GLU A 170 7.76 -24.90 -22.62
N LYS A 171 6.80 -25.54 -23.29
CA LYS A 171 6.11 -24.99 -24.48
C LYS A 171 5.31 -23.73 -24.14
N ASP A 172 4.68 -23.66 -22.96
CA ASP A 172 4.01 -22.46 -22.45
C ASP A 172 5.00 -21.29 -22.26
N MET A 173 6.17 -21.57 -21.69
CA MET A 173 7.23 -20.56 -21.53
C MET A 173 7.80 -20.10 -22.88
N ASN A 174 7.97 -21.01 -23.85
CA ASN A 174 8.37 -20.66 -25.21
C ASN A 174 7.31 -19.77 -25.87
N THR A 175 6.02 -20.10 -25.71
CA THR A 175 4.90 -19.27 -26.18
C THR A 175 4.96 -17.87 -25.57
N ALA A 176 5.19 -17.75 -24.26
CA ALA A 176 5.34 -16.44 -23.63
C ALA A 176 6.55 -15.65 -24.16
N SER A 177 7.67 -16.34 -24.40
CA SER A 177 8.85 -15.72 -25.01
C SER A 177 8.60 -15.26 -26.44
N ASP A 178 7.86 -16.03 -27.23
CA ASP A 178 7.47 -15.65 -28.59
C ASP A 178 6.50 -14.47 -28.59
N ILE A 179 5.56 -14.41 -27.65
CA ILE A 179 4.64 -13.26 -27.50
C ILE A 179 5.43 -11.96 -27.32
N VAL A 180 6.44 -11.96 -26.44
CA VAL A 180 7.34 -10.82 -26.24
C VAL A 180 8.14 -10.54 -27.52
N ARG A 181 8.75 -11.57 -28.13
CA ARG A 181 9.59 -11.46 -29.33
C ARG A 181 8.83 -10.88 -30.53
N LEU A 182 7.56 -11.24 -30.68
CA LEU A 182 6.69 -10.77 -31.76
C LEU A 182 6.17 -9.34 -31.54
N GLY A 183 6.51 -8.70 -30.41
CA GLY A 183 6.20 -7.30 -30.16
C GLY A 183 4.76 -7.07 -29.64
N ALA A 184 4.11 -8.10 -29.11
CA ALA A 184 2.82 -7.92 -28.46
C ALA A 184 3.01 -7.14 -27.15
N SER A 185 2.21 -6.10 -26.94
CA SER A 185 2.25 -5.30 -25.71
C SER A 185 1.28 -5.81 -24.64
N GLU A 186 0.41 -6.74 -25.01
CA GLU A 186 -0.62 -7.28 -24.13
C GLU A 186 -0.96 -8.75 -24.42
N THR A 187 -1.43 -9.44 -23.40
CA THR A 187 -1.80 -10.86 -23.49
C THR A 187 -2.94 -11.21 -22.54
N ARG A 188 -3.55 -12.36 -22.76
CA ARG A 188 -4.51 -13.01 -21.86
C ARG A 188 -4.09 -14.45 -21.66
N ILE A 189 -4.15 -14.93 -20.42
CA ILE A 189 -3.74 -16.28 -20.06
C ILE A 189 -4.96 -17.08 -19.62
N TYR A 190 -5.28 -18.15 -20.35
CA TYR A 190 -6.43 -18.99 -20.08
C TYR A 190 -6.03 -20.46 -19.91
N PRO A 191 -6.13 -21.02 -18.70
CA PRO A 191 -6.00 -22.46 -18.53
C PRO A 191 -7.07 -23.23 -19.34
N CYS A 192 -6.65 -24.29 -20.02
CA CYS A 192 -7.55 -25.17 -20.76
C CYS A 192 -8.46 -25.94 -19.79
N VAL A 193 -9.76 -25.94 -20.07
CA VAL A 193 -10.77 -26.67 -19.29
C VAL A 193 -11.54 -27.63 -20.20
N VAL A 194 -11.99 -28.74 -19.63
CA VAL A 194 -12.81 -29.73 -20.33
C VAL A 194 -14.27 -29.31 -20.21
N VAL A 195 -14.87 -28.94 -21.33
CA VAL A 195 -16.30 -28.60 -21.43
C VAL A 195 -17.06 -29.77 -22.02
N LYS A 196 -18.27 -29.99 -21.53
CA LYS A 196 -19.20 -31.02 -22.00
C LYS A 196 -19.50 -30.86 -23.49
N ASP A 197 -19.76 -31.98 -24.16
CA ASP A 197 -20.09 -32.09 -25.58
C ASP A 197 -18.98 -31.55 -26.50
N THR A 198 -17.72 -31.64 -26.04
CA THR A 198 -16.53 -31.32 -26.84
C THR A 198 -15.71 -32.56 -27.17
N VAL A 199 -14.85 -32.48 -28.19
CA VAL A 199 -13.88 -33.56 -28.46
C VAL A 199 -12.92 -33.74 -27.30
N LEU A 200 -12.60 -32.66 -26.58
CA LEU A 200 -11.74 -32.69 -25.39
C LEU A 200 -12.38 -33.48 -24.25
N GLU A 201 -13.70 -33.45 -24.07
CA GLU A 201 -14.40 -34.32 -23.11
C GLU A 201 -14.16 -35.79 -23.43
N GLN A 202 -14.32 -36.20 -24.70
CA GLN A 202 -14.06 -37.58 -25.09
C GLN A 202 -12.59 -37.96 -24.86
N MET A 203 -11.65 -37.06 -25.20
CA MET A 203 -10.23 -37.28 -24.92
C MET A 203 -9.96 -37.47 -23.42
N TYR A 204 -10.64 -36.70 -22.57
CA TYR A 204 -10.53 -36.81 -21.12
C TYR A 204 -11.13 -38.14 -20.60
N LEU A 205 -12.34 -38.49 -21.02
CA LEU A 205 -13.01 -39.74 -20.62
C LEU A 205 -12.24 -41.00 -21.06
N ASP A 206 -11.58 -40.95 -22.20
CA ASP A 206 -10.73 -42.04 -22.71
C ASP A 206 -9.32 -42.06 -22.08
N GLY A 207 -8.98 -41.10 -21.20
CA GLY A 207 -7.65 -40.97 -20.59
C GLY A 207 -6.54 -40.46 -21.54
N ARG A 208 -6.89 -39.94 -22.72
CA ARG A 208 -5.95 -39.37 -23.70
C ARG A 208 -5.58 -37.92 -23.41
N TYR A 209 -6.30 -37.25 -22.52
CA TYR A 209 -6.01 -35.90 -22.05
C TYR A 209 -6.22 -35.81 -20.54
N VAL A 210 -5.29 -35.18 -19.85
CA VAL A 210 -5.39 -34.87 -18.42
C VAL A 210 -5.21 -33.37 -18.26
N PRO A 211 -6.23 -32.62 -17.79
CA PRO A 211 -6.10 -31.19 -17.59
C PRO A 211 -5.20 -30.89 -16.41
N LEU A 212 -4.61 -29.69 -16.40
CA LEU A 212 -3.88 -29.18 -15.24
C LEU A 212 -4.80 -29.16 -14.00
N THR A 213 -4.22 -29.44 -12.83
CA THR A 213 -4.89 -29.13 -11.57
C THR A 213 -4.97 -27.61 -11.38
N LEU A 214 -5.91 -27.15 -10.55
CA LEU A 214 -6.02 -25.73 -10.21
C LEU A 214 -4.73 -25.16 -9.63
N GLN A 215 -4.01 -25.95 -8.81
CA GLN A 215 -2.75 -25.52 -8.21
C GLN A 215 -1.62 -25.41 -9.25
N GLU A 216 -1.50 -26.38 -10.17
CA GLU A 216 -0.52 -26.30 -11.26
C GLU A 216 -0.78 -25.09 -12.16
N ALA A 217 -2.04 -24.89 -12.58
CA ALA A 217 -2.40 -23.76 -13.43
C ALA A 217 -2.11 -22.40 -12.74
N VAL A 218 -2.42 -22.27 -11.44
CA VAL A 218 -2.09 -21.07 -10.66
C VAL A 218 -0.57 -20.86 -10.58
N GLY A 219 0.20 -21.91 -10.27
CA GLY A 219 1.65 -21.84 -10.16
C GLY A 219 2.34 -21.48 -11.48
N GLN A 220 1.92 -22.09 -12.58
CA GLN A 220 2.42 -21.81 -13.92
C GLN A 220 2.05 -20.39 -14.36
N THR A 221 0.79 -19.98 -14.19
CA THR A 221 0.34 -18.62 -14.52
C THR A 221 1.09 -17.56 -13.70
N ALA A 222 1.39 -17.81 -12.42
CA ALA A 222 2.18 -16.88 -11.61
C ALA A 222 3.60 -16.67 -12.16
N THR A 223 4.25 -17.75 -12.62
CA THR A 223 5.56 -17.65 -13.27
C THR A 223 5.47 -16.85 -14.58
N LEU A 224 4.47 -17.13 -15.41
CA LEU A 224 4.23 -16.40 -16.66
C LEU A 224 3.90 -14.92 -16.43
N LEU A 225 3.07 -14.61 -15.43
CA LEU A 225 2.76 -13.24 -15.05
C LEU A 225 4.02 -12.48 -14.65
N SER A 226 4.93 -13.11 -13.89
CA SER A 226 6.22 -12.50 -13.55
C SER A 226 7.05 -12.23 -14.81
N TYR A 227 7.14 -13.22 -15.70
CA TYR A 227 7.88 -13.09 -16.97
C TYR A 227 7.33 -11.95 -17.85
N PHE A 228 6.02 -11.83 -18.00
CA PHE A 228 5.42 -10.75 -18.79
C PHE A 228 5.61 -9.37 -18.15
N ASN A 229 5.48 -9.28 -16.81
CA ASN A 229 5.76 -8.03 -16.09
C ASN A 229 7.21 -7.57 -16.30
N ASP A 230 8.18 -8.49 -16.21
CA ASP A 230 9.61 -8.20 -16.41
C ASP A 230 9.90 -7.75 -17.85
N ASN A 231 9.07 -8.15 -18.82
CA ASN A 231 9.18 -7.79 -20.24
C ASN A 231 8.18 -6.70 -20.67
N SER A 232 7.53 -6.00 -19.73
CA SER A 232 6.58 -4.91 -20.01
C SER A 232 5.39 -5.29 -20.90
N VAL A 233 4.97 -6.56 -20.87
CA VAL A 233 3.76 -7.04 -21.53
C VAL A 233 2.60 -7.06 -20.53
N LYS A 234 1.53 -6.35 -20.83
CA LYS A 234 0.37 -6.24 -19.95
C LYS A 234 -0.50 -7.49 -20.03
N VAL A 235 -0.59 -8.24 -18.93
CA VAL A 235 -1.59 -9.32 -18.81
C VAL A 235 -2.96 -8.73 -18.53
N LEU A 236 -3.83 -8.70 -19.53
CA LEU A 236 -5.19 -8.15 -19.42
C LEU A 236 -6.09 -9.03 -18.57
N ARG A 237 -5.85 -10.35 -18.59
CA ARG A 237 -6.71 -11.33 -17.93
C ARG A 237 -5.99 -12.64 -17.63
N MET A 238 -6.38 -13.24 -16.51
CA MET A 238 -5.96 -14.59 -16.10
C MET A 238 -7.19 -15.39 -15.67
N GLY A 239 -7.38 -16.55 -16.28
CA GLY A 239 -8.55 -17.40 -16.03
C GLY A 239 -9.79 -16.98 -16.82
N LEU A 240 -10.72 -17.92 -16.98
CA LEU A 240 -11.90 -17.80 -17.86
C LEU A 240 -12.95 -16.80 -17.33
N HIS A 241 -13.84 -16.31 -18.20
CA HIS A 241 -14.99 -15.49 -17.77
C HIS A 241 -15.99 -16.38 -17.04
N ALA A 242 -16.43 -15.92 -15.87
CA ALA A 242 -17.61 -16.49 -15.24
C ALA A 242 -18.78 -16.33 -16.20
N SER A 243 -19.35 -17.46 -16.60
CA SER A 243 -20.53 -17.54 -17.46
C SER A 243 -21.45 -18.59 -16.86
N GLU A 244 -22.76 -18.41 -17.01
CA GLU A 244 -23.75 -19.38 -16.52
C GLU A 244 -23.49 -20.80 -17.07
N GLU A 245 -22.82 -20.92 -18.23
CA GLU A 245 -22.43 -22.19 -18.83
C GLU A 245 -21.27 -22.86 -18.08
N LEU A 246 -20.20 -22.14 -17.76
CA LEU A 246 -19.05 -22.67 -17.01
C LEU A 246 -19.34 -22.84 -15.51
N ASP A 247 -20.27 -22.06 -14.97
CA ASP A 247 -20.75 -22.16 -13.58
C ASP A 247 -21.83 -23.24 -13.38
N GLY A 248 -22.31 -23.83 -14.48
CA GLY A 248 -23.32 -24.88 -14.51
C GLY A 248 -22.75 -26.28 -14.78
N ALA A 249 -23.59 -27.16 -15.32
CA ALA A 249 -23.26 -28.57 -15.57
C ALA A 249 -22.38 -28.82 -16.81
N ALA A 250 -21.87 -27.77 -17.47
CA ALA A 250 -21.06 -27.91 -18.68
C ALA A 250 -19.56 -28.05 -18.41
N LEU A 251 -19.06 -27.68 -17.22
CA LEU A 251 -17.67 -27.94 -16.85
C LEU A 251 -17.50 -29.40 -16.41
N VAL A 252 -16.67 -30.17 -17.13
CA VAL A 252 -16.41 -31.58 -16.85
C VAL A 252 -15.16 -31.75 -15.97
N ALA A 253 -14.07 -31.04 -16.30
CA ALA A 253 -12.81 -31.11 -15.58
C ALA A 253 -11.89 -29.91 -15.87
N GLY A 254 -10.87 -29.71 -15.05
CA GLY A 254 -9.81 -28.73 -15.27
C GLY A 254 -9.82 -27.54 -14.31
N PRO A 255 -8.86 -26.61 -14.47
CA PRO A 255 -8.52 -25.57 -13.50
C PRO A 255 -9.40 -24.32 -13.64
N TYR A 256 -10.69 -24.45 -13.32
CA TYR A 256 -11.63 -23.33 -13.30
C TYR A 256 -11.89 -22.80 -11.88
N HIS A 257 -11.82 -21.48 -11.71
CA HIS A 257 -12.20 -20.81 -10.47
C HIS A 257 -12.50 -19.32 -10.73
N HIS A 258 -13.58 -18.78 -10.14
CA HIS A 258 -13.96 -17.36 -10.29
C HIS A 258 -12.87 -16.39 -9.85
N ASN A 259 -12.09 -16.77 -8.85
CA ASN A 259 -11.03 -15.94 -8.27
C ASN A 259 -9.64 -16.43 -8.70
N PHE A 260 -9.51 -17.00 -9.90
CA PHE A 260 -8.24 -17.53 -10.41
C PHE A 260 -7.13 -16.47 -10.39
N ALA A 261 -7.41 -15.25 -10.89
CA ALA A 261 -6.46 -14.15 -10.86
C ALA A 261 -6.00 -13.79 -9.43
N GLU A 262 -6.93 -13.76 -8.46
CA GLU A 262 -6.62 -13.53 -7.05
C GLU A 262 -5.70 -14.61 -6.50
N MET A 263 -5.93 -15.88 -6.86
CA MET A 263 -5.08 -17.00 -6.46
C MET A 263 -3.68 -16.89 -7.07
N VAL A 264 -3.55 -16.44 -8.33
CA VAL A 264 -2.27 -16.19 -8.98
C VAL A 264 -1.49 -15.06 -8.28
N HIS A 265 -2.13 -13.94 -7.97
CA HIS A 265 -1.49 -12.88 -7.18
C HIS A 265 -1.12 -13.38 -5.78
N GLY A 266 -1.97 -14.18 -5.15
CA GLY A 266 -1.71 -14.82 -3.86
C GLY A 266 -0.48 -15.72 -3.89
N GLU A 267 -0.29 -16.51 -4.96
CA GLU A 267 0.87 -17.37 -5.17
C GLU A 267 2.18 -16.56 -5.32
N LEU A 268 2.16 -15.43 -6.05
CA LEU A 268 3.32 -14.52 -6.10
C LEU A 268 3.70 -13.98 -4.73
N TRP A 269 2.70 -13.59 -3.93
CA TRP A 269 2.93 -13.20 -2.55
C TRP A 269 3.43 -14.35 -1.68
N ALA A 270 2.91 -15.57 -1.87
CA ALA A 270 3.38 -16.75 -1.16
C ALA A 270 4.88 -16.97 -1.38
N ARG A 271 5.36 -16.89 -2.63
CA ARG A 271 6.79 -17.01 -2.97
C ARG A 271 7.65 -15.97 -2.24
N ARG A 272 7.19 -14.71 -2.18
CA ARG A 272 7.89 -13.61 -1.49
C ARG A 272 7.92 -13.82 0.03
N LEU A 273 6.76 -14.11 0.62
CA LEU A 273 6.59 -14.27 2.07
C LEU A 273 7.27 -15.54 2.58
N ASN A 274 7.38 -16.58 1.76
CA ASN A 274 8.02 -17.82 2.18
C ASN A 274 9.52 -17.62 2.49
N ASN A 275 10.16 -16.61 1.89
CA ASN A 275 11.55 -16.25 2.13
C ASN A 275 11.80 -15.52 3.47
N ILE A 276 10.75 -15.17 4.22
CA ILE A 276 10.89 -14.52 5.54
C ILE A 276 11.61 -15.47 6.50
N LYS A 277 12.67 -14.97 7.15
CA LYS A 277 13.48 -15.67 8.15
C LYS A 277 13.65 -14.81 9.40
N GLU A 278 12.54 -14.53 10.07
CA GLU A 278 12.54 -13.84 11.36
C GLU A 278 12.59 -14.84 12.51
N ASP A 279 13.41 -14.55 13.53
CA ASP A 279 13.44 -15.29 14.79
C ASP A 279 12.48 -14.62 15.79
N THR A 280 11.19 -14.92 15.64
CA THR A 280 10.12 -14.39 16.50
C THR A 280 8.96 -15.37 16.60
N GLU A 281 8.24 -15.33 17.71
CA GLU A 281 6.94 -16.03 17.81
C GLU A 281 5.81 -15.25 17.12
N HIS A 282 5.94 -13.93 17.01
CA HIS A 282 4.89 -13.02 16.56
C HIS A 282 5.33 -12.23 15.33
N LEU A 283 4.85 -12.63 14.15
CA LEU A 283 5.15 -12.01 12.88
C LEU A 283 4.15 -10.90 12.55
N ILE A 284 4.62 -9.66 12.39
CA ILE A 284 3.83 -8.54 11.87
C ILE A 284 4.35 -8.17 10.49
N ILE A 285 3.51 -8.32 9.47
CA ILE A 285 3.83 -7.98 8.09
C ILE A 285 3.04 -6.73 7.70
N LYS A 286 3.73 -5.68 7.27
CA LYS A 286 3.12 -4.48 6.69
C LYS A 286 3.20 -4.56 5.18
N VAL A 287 2.09 -4.30 4.50
CA VAL A 287 1.95 -4.31 3.03
C VAL A 287 1.15 -3.09 2.56
N PRO A 288 1.24 -2.67 1.28
CA PRO A 288 0.34 -1.68 0.72
C PRO A 288 -1.13 -2.08 0.88
N SER A 289 -2.02 -1.14 1.20
CA SER A 289 -3.45 -1.44 1.41
C SER A 289 -4.11 -2.12 0.21
N ALA A 290 -3.76 -1.67 -1.01
CA ALA A 290 -4.26 -2.20 -2.26
C ALA A 290 -3.93 -3.69 -2.49
N GLN A 291 -2.91 -4.23 -1.82
CA GLN A 291 -2.44 -5.60 -2.01
C GLN A 291 -2.62 -6.47 -0.75
N LEU A 292 -3.33 -5.97 0.26
CA LEU A 292 -3.56 -6.69 1.51
C LEU A 292 -4.20 -8.06 1.29
N ASN A 293 -5.20 -8.14 0.42
CA ASN A 293 -5.90 -9.39 0.12
C ASN A 293 -5.00 -10.39 -0.58
N HIS A 294 -4.21 -9.95 -1.58
CA HIS A 294 -3.22 -10.78 -2.24
C HIS A 294 -2.16 -11.30 -1.26
N ALA A 295 -1.67 -10.44 -0.37
CA ALA A 295 -0.67 -10.81 0.63
C ALA A 295 -1.19 -11.84 1.64
N ILE A 296 -2.42 -11.66 2.14
CA ILE A 296 -3.10 -12.63 3.02
C ILE A 296 -3.39 -13.95 2.26
N GLY A 297 -3.66 -13.85 0.96
CA GLY A 297 -4.00 -14.93 0.06
C GLY A 297 -5.48 -15.32 0.14
N TRP A 298 -5.99 -15.91 -0.95
CA TRP A 298 -7.35 -16.44 -1.02
C TRP A 298 -7.63 -17.39 0.15
N LYS A 299 -8.75 -17.19 0.86
CA LYS A 299 -9.09 -17.92 2.10
C LYS A 299 -7.97 -17.93 3.15
N ALA A 300 -7.16 -16.86 3.19
CA ALA A 300 -6.02 -16.71 4.08
C ALA A 300 -4.90 -17.75 3.89
N ALA A 301 -4.75 -18.33 2.69
CA ALA A 301 -3.77 -19.37 2.40
C ALA A 301 -2.33 -18.99 2.81
N ASN A 302 -1.88 -17.76 2.51
CA ASN A 302 -0.51 -17.32 2.84
C ASN A 302 -0.33 -17.10 4.33
N LYS A 303 -1.37 -16.59 5.01
CA LYS A 303 -1.37 -16.47 6.47
C LYS A 303 -1.25 -17.85 7.13
N VAL A 304 -2.03 -18.83 6.67
CA VAL A 304 -1.98 -20.21 7.18
C VAL A 304 -0.62 -20.85 6.93
N MET A 305 -0.03 -20.66 5.74
CA MET A 305 1.33 -21.09 5.43
C MET A 305 2.35 -20.54 6.44
N LEU A 306 2.30 -19.24 6.75
CA LEU A 306 3.20 -18.62 7.72
C LEU A 306 2.93 -19.12 9.16
N GLN A 307 1.68 -19.43 9.50
CA GLN A 307 1.31 -19.97 10.82
C GLN A 307 1.88 -21.36 11.10
N GLN A 308 2.39 -22.06 10.08
CA GLN A 308 3.16 -23.29 10.28
C GLN A 308 4.55 -23.03 10.92
N ARG A 309 5.06 -21.80 10.81
CA ARG A 309 6.38 -21.38 11.33
C ARG A 309 6.28 -20.37 12.47
N TYR A 310 5.18 -19.64 12.58
CA TYR A 310 4.99 -18.53 13.52
C TYR A 310 3.69 -18.68 14.33
N ASN A 311 3.75 -18.54 15.65
CA ASN A 311 2.58 -18.69 16.53
C ASN A 311 1.48 -17.67 16.24
N LYS A 312 1.87 -16.43 15.91
CA LYS A 312 0.93 -15.36 15.56
C LYS A 312 1.40 -14.62 14.32
N VAL A 313 0.53 -14.52 13.32
CA VAL A 313 0.78 -13.77 12.09
C VAL A 313 -0.27 -12.68 11.93
N VAL A 314 0.16 -11.42 11.82
CA VAL A 314 -0.70 -10.25 11.66
C VAL A 314 -0.28 -9.47 10.43
N PHE A 315 -1.21 -9.26 9.51
CA PHE A 315 -1.02 -8.33 8.39
C PHE A 315 -1.56 -6.95 8.78
N LYS A 316 -0.80 -5.91 8.42
CA LYS A 316 -1.16 -4.50 8.58
C LYS A 316 -0.93 -3.77 7.26
N THR A 317 -1.58 -2.63 7.09
CA THR A 317 -1.38 -1.77 5.92
C THR A 317 -0.34 -0.68 6.21
N ASP A 318 0.44 -0.33 5.18
CA ASP A 318 1.37 0.80 5.18
C ASP A 318 1.48 1.34 3.75
N ASP A 319 0.75 2.41 3.45
CA ASP A 319 0.65 2.99 2.11
C ASP A 319 1.89 3.82 1.71
N THR A 320 2.91 3.87 2.57
CA THR A 320 4.22 4.41 2.18
C THR A 320 5.08 3.39 1.41
N LEU A 321 4.65 2.12 1.40
CA LEU A 321 5.34 1.04 0.72
C LEU A 321 5.02 1.04 -0.79
N GLN A 322 6.01 0.67 -1.59
CA GLN A 322 5.81 0.41 -3.00
C GLN A 322 5.01 -0.88 -3.21
N ASN A 323 4.33 -1.00 -4.36
CA ASN A 323 3.67 -2.24 -4.75
C ASN A 323 4.65 -3.41 -4.71
N ASP A 324 4.13 -4.59 -4.34
CA ASP A 324 4.85 -5.85 -4.18
C ASP A 324 5.93 -5.86 -3.09
N SER A 325 6.05 -4.79 -2.29
CA SER A 325 6.97 -4.71 -1.17
C SER A 325 6.27 -4.94 0.17
N PHE A 326 7.04 -5.37 1.17
CA PHE A 326 6.54 -5.54 2.54
C PHE A 326 7.66 -5.30 3.56
N VAL A 327 7.25 -5.00 4.78
CA VAL A 327 8.17 -4.84 5.93
C VAL A 327 7.72 -5.75 7.05
N VAL A 328 8.67 -6.44 7.67
CA VAL A 328 8.40 -7.35 8.78
C VAL A 328 8.89 -6.73 10.08
N ASN A 329 8.08 -6.83 11.14
CA ASN A 329 8.46 -6.48 12.51
C ASN A 329 9.13 -5.10 12.69
N LYS A 330 8.71 -4.07 11.92
CA LYS A 330 9.26 -2.71 12.09
C LYS A 330 9.07 -2.25 13.54
N LYS A 331 10.17 -2.18 14.31
CA LYS A 331 10.19 -1.55 15.63
C LYS A 331 9.78 -0.08 15.46
N PRO A 332 9.00 0.51 16.39
CA PRO A 332 8.64 1.92 16.28
C PRO A 332 9.91 2.78 16.24
N ASP A 333 9.96 3.71 15.27
CA ASP A 333 11.09 4.64 15.12
C ASP A 333 11.13 5.68 16.26
N VAL A 334 10.05 5.79 17.05
CA VAL A 334 9.89 6.75 18.14
C VAL A 334 9.26 6.09 19.36
N VAL A 335 9.90 6.25 20.51
CA VAL A 335 9.38 5.91 21.84
C VAL A 335 8.99 7.19 22.56
N ILE A 336 7.86 7.17 23.25
CA ILE A 336 7.30 8.33 23.95
C ILE A 336 7.21 7.99 25.43
N ILE A 337 7.73 8.84 26.31
CA ILE A 337 7.50 8.74 27.77
C ILE A 337 6.52 9.86 28.16
N ALA A 338 5.40 9.49 28.77
CA ALA A 338 4.33 10.41 29.11
C ALA A 338 3.60 10.02 30.39
N ASP A 339 3.01 10.99 31.09
CA ASP A 339 2.20 10.76 32.28
C ASP A 339 0.92 9.97 31.95
N ALA A 340 0.66 8.89 32.70
CA ALA A 340 -0.53 8.06 32.53
C ALA A 340 -1.83 8.78 32.90
N ARG A 341 -1.75 9.88 33.66
CA ARG A 341 -2.87 10.69 34.15
C ARG A 341 -3.43 11.66 33.10
N MET A 342 -2.82 11.70 31.91
CA MET A 342 -3.35 12.42 30.77
C MET A 342 -4.79 11.99 30.42
N PRO A 343 -5.62 12.92 29.90
CA PRO A 343 -6.94 12.61 29.36
C PRO A 343 -6.93 11.46 28.34
N VAL A 344 -8.02 10.70 28.26
CA VAL A 344 -8.12 9.49 27.42
C VAL A 344 -7.87 9.82 25.94
N GLU A 345 -8.40 10.95 25.50
CA GLU A 345 -8.30 11.51 24.16
C GLU A 345 -6.83 11.78 23.81
N ALA A 346 -6.13 12.48 24.70
CA ALA A 346 -4.70 12.77 24.55
C ALA A 346 -3.87 11.49 24.47
N ARG A 347 -4.18 10.50 25.31
CA ARG A 347 -3.50 9.19 25.30
C ARG A 347 -3.74 8.42 24.01
N ARG A 348 -4.95 8.48 23.44
CA ARG A 348 -5.27 7.85 22.15
C ARG A 348 -4.46 8.48 21.03
N LYS A 349 -4.37 9.81 20.98
CA LYS A 349 -3.60 10.53 19.96
C LYS A 349 -2.09 10.29 20.08
N LEU A 350 -1.54 10.27 21.30
CA LEU A 350 -0.12 9.93 21.48
C LEU A 350 0.24 8.53 20.97
N LYS A 351 -0.64 7.54 21.14
CA LYS A 351 -0.42 6.17 20.64
C LYS A 351 -0.33 6.07 19.12
N THR A 352 -0.85 7.05 18.38
CA THR A 352 -0.68 7.09 16.93
C THR A 352 0.66 7.67 16.50
N MET A 353 1.44 8.22 17.44
CA MET A 353 2.72 8.90 17.19
C MET A 353 3.95 8.05 17.51
N GLY A 354 3.81 6.97 18.29
CA GLY A 354 4.92 6.12 18.69
C GLY A 354 4.53 5.09 19.75
N GLU A 355 5.50 4.31 20.22
CA GLU A 355 5.29 3.42 21.37
C GLU A 355 5.34 4.23 22.66
N VAL A 356 4.22 4.27 23.40
CA VAL A 356 4.11 5.11 24.59
C VAL A 356 4.33 4.31 25.87
N LEU A 357 5.31 4.73 26.66
CA LEU A 357 5.65 4.26 28.00
C LEU A 357 4.98 5.17 29.03
N TRP A 358 4.01 4.63 29.74
CA TRP A 358 3.15 5.39 30.65
C TRP A 358 3.70 5.44 32.08
N MET A 359 3.98 6.65 32.57
CA MET A 359 4.35 6.92 33.96
C MET A 359 3.10 6.93 34.85
N LYS A 360 2.94 5.95 35.74
CA LYS A 360 1.71 5.78 36.56
C LYS A 360 1.69 6.56 37.88
N GLY A 361 2.77 7.28 38.21
CA GLY A 361 2.95 7.84 39.54
C GLY A 361 3.53 6.83 40.53
N GLY A 362 4.29 7.32 41.50
CA GLY A 362 4.95 6.51 42.52
C GLY A 362 5.11 7.23 43.86
N LYS A 363 5.84 6.63 44.81
CA LYS A 363 6.10 7.16 46.17
C LYS A 363 7.43 7.93 46.27
N GLU A 364 8.17 7.98 45.17
CA GLU A 364 9.50 8.57 45.02
C GLU A 364 9.41 10.11 45.05
N ALA A 365 8.33 10.68 44.49
CA ALA A 365 7.99 12.10 44.55
C ALA A 365 6.55 12.32 45.09
N TYR A 366 6.18 13.57 45.36
CA TYR A 366 4.84 13.90 45.84
C TYR A 366 3.78 13.74 44.74
N LYS A 367 2.52 13.53 45.15
CA LYS A 367 1.42 13.04 44.29
C LYS A 367 1.29 13.78 42.96
N SER A 368 1.39 15.11 42.94
CA SER A 368 1.12 15.89 41.73
C SER A 368 2.17 15.70 40.63
N ILE A 369 3.43 15.45 40.98
CA ILE A 369 4.51 15.27 39.99
C ILE A 369 5.05 13.83 39.91
N SER A 370 4.53 12.89 40.69
CA SER A 370 5.12 11.54 40.73
C SER A 370 4.97 10.75 39.43
N GLY A 371 4.09 11.18 38.52
CA GLY A 371 3.95 10.66 37.17
C GLY A 371 4.66 11.48 36.09
N HIS A 372 5.30 12.60 36.45
CA HIS A 372 5.96 13.50 35.50
C HIS A 372 7.26 12.87 34.97
N PRO A 373 7.41 12.67 33.64
CA PRO A 373 8.64 12.14 33.07
C PRO A 373 9.89 12.98 33.39
N ASP A 374 9.79 14.31 33.35
CA ASP A 374 10.91 15.24 33.57
C ASP A 374 11.47 15.28 35.01
N ILE A 375 10.85 14.52 35.92
CA ILE A 375 11.35 14.29 37.29
C ILE A 375 12.35 13.14 37.32
N PHE A 376 12.19 12.16 36.44
CA PHE A 376 12.97 10.91 36.43
C PHE A 376 13.92 10.79 35.25
N PHE A 377 13.67 11.52 34.17
CA PHE A 377 14.39 11.40 32.92
C PHE A 377 14.88 12.77 32.42
N PHE A 378 16.07 12.76 31.84
CA PHE A 378 16.68 13.90 31.16
C PHE A 378 17.13 13.47 29.76
N CYS A 379 16.73 14.24 28.75
CA CYS A 379 17.21 14.07 27.37
C CYS A 379 18.39 15.00 27.11
N LYS A 380 19.50 14.44 26.59
CA LYS A 380 20.69 15.25 26.30
C LYS A 380 20.43 16.32 25.23
N ASP A 381 19.54 16.01 24.29
CA ASP A 381 19.06 16.95 23.28
C ASP A 381 17.54 16.76 23.11
N GLU A 382 16.77 17.81 23.41
CA GLU A 382 15.30 17.81 23.30
C GLU A 382 14.79 17.62 21.86
N ARG A 383 15.56 17.96 20.83
CA ARG A 383 15.16 17.78 19.42
C ARG A 383 15.46 16.39 18.89
N ASN A 384 16.55 15.79 19.35
CA ASN A 384 17.08 14.53 18.83
C ASN A 384 17.63 13.68 19.96
N CYS A 385 16.75 13.19 20.83
CA CYS A 385 17.13 12.50 22.05
C CYS A 385 17.68 11.09 21.76
N LYS A 386 19.00 11.03 21.55
CA LYS A 386 19.76 9.78 21.41
C LYS A 386 20.37 9.29 22.71
N THR A 387 20.38 10.13 23.74
CA THR A 387 20.93 9.82 25.06
C THR A 387 19.97 10.28 26.13
N VAL A 388 19.55 9.34 26.96
CA VAL A 388 18.68 9.58 28.12
C VAL A 388 19.45 9.29 29.38
N ILE A 389 19.46 10.25 30.30
CA ILE A 389 19.91 10.05 31.66
C ILE A 389 18.67 9.82 32.53
N TYR A 390 18.68 8.76 33.35
CA TYR A 390 17.52 8.41 34.18
C TYR A 390 17.90 8.25 35.65
N ALA A 391 16.98 8.59 36.54
CA ALA A 391 17.16 8.45 37.97
C ALA A 391 17.31 6.98 38.38
N PRO A 392 18.15 6.65 39.38
CA PRO A 392 18.30 5.29 39.91
C PRO A 392 17.00 4.57 40.29
N ASP A 393 15.99 5.33 40.71
CA ASP A 393 14.65 4.90 41.12
C ASP A 393 13.57 5.16 40.06
N ALA A 394 13.96 5.48 38.83
CA ALA A 394 13.03 5.52 37.71
C ALA A 394 12.35 4.14 37.50
N PRO A 395 11.09 4.08 37.04
CA PRO A 395 10.36 2.82 36.90
C PRO A 395 11.11 1.82 36.01
N SER A 396 11.50 0.68 36.59
CA SER A 396 12.36 -0.31 35.94
C SER A 396 11.82 -0.82 34.60
N HIS A 397 10.51 -1.02 34.48
CA HIS A 397 9.87 -1.45 33.25
C HIS A 397 10.03 -0.44 32.09
N ILE A 398 10.10 0.86 32.38
CA ILE A 398 10.33 1.89 31.36
C ILE A 398 11.78 1.82 30.90
N VAL A 399 12.74 1.79 31.83
CA VAL A 399 14.17 1.70 31.53
C VAL A 399 14.48 0.43 30.72
N GLN A 400 13.95 -0.73 31.13
CA GLN A 400 14.13 -2.00 30.40
C GLN A 400 13.51 -1.99 29.00
N THR A 401 12.44 -1.21 28.80
CA THR A 401 11.82 -1.09 27.48
C THR A 401 12.65 -0.16 26.60
N LEU A 402 13.13 0.97 27.12
CA LEU A 402 14.02 1.89 26.40
C LEU A 402 15.32 1.21 25.93
N ASP A 403 15.87 0.28 26.72
CA ASP A 403 17.09 -0.47 26.38
C ASP A 403 16.95 -1.33 25.11
N LYS A 404 15.71 -1.63 24.69
CA LYS A 404 15.42 -2.38 23.46
C LYS A 404 15.46 -1.51 22.20
N PHE A 405 15.59 -0.19 22.36
CA PHE A 405 15.68 0.81 21.29
C PHE A 405 17.12 1.30 21.11
N LYS A 406 17.44 1.94 19.98
CA LYS A 406 18.78 2.45 19.65
C LYS A 406 19.15 3.72 20.45
N VAL A 407 18.86 3.74 21.75
CA VAL A 407 19.01 4.90 22.64
C VAL A 407 20.12 4.60 23.64
N SER A 408 21.05 5.53 23.84
CA SER A 408 22.06 5.41 24.89
C SER A 408 21.43 5.75 26.24
N LEU A 409 21.33 4.76 27.12
CA LEU A 409 20.84 4.96 28.49
C LEU A 409 21.99 5.13 29.46
N LYS A 410 21.92 6.15 30.31
CA LYS A 410 22.86 6.39 31.40
C LYS A 410 22.10 6.54 32.70
N LYS A 411 22.54 5.81 33.72
CA LYS A 411 22.00 5.95 35.07
C LYS A 411 22.61 7.20 35.72
N GLY A 412 21.79 8.04 36.34
CA GLY A 412 22.24 9.16 37.15
C GLY A 412 22.75 8.74 38.52
N ASP A 413 23.31 9.70 39.27
CA ASP A 413 24.02 9.38 40.51
C ASP A 413 23.07 9.25 41.72
N LYS A 414 22.04 10.10 41.79
CA LYS A 414 21.15 10.20 42.95
C LYS A 414 19.71 9.83 42.61
N PRO A 415 19.00 9.06 43.46
CA PRO A 415 17.58 8.81 43.29
C PRO A 415 16.77 10.10 43.45
N VAL A 416 15.55 10.11 42.90
CA VAL A 416 14.57 11.18 43.15
C VAL A 416 14.21 11.17 44.64
N GLY A 417 14.23 12.36 45.25
CA GLY A 417 13.78 12.50 46.64
C GLY A 417 12.31 12.91 46.74
N LYS A 418 11.73 12.77 47.94
CA LYS A 418 10.29 13.01 48.17
C LYS A 418 9.87 14.49 48.19
N LYS A 419 10.82 15.41 48.31
CA LYS A 419 10.58 16.85 48.48
C LYS A 419 11.62 17.67 47.72
N TYR A 420 11.24 18.89 47.36
CA TYR A 420 12.17 19.88 46.83
C TYR A 420 13.34 20.12 47.81
N PRO A 421 14.59 20.27 47.33
CA PRO A 421 15.01 20.31 45.92
C PRO A 421 15.28 18.94 45.27
N TYR A 422 15.19 17.85 46.01
CA TYR A 422 15.55 16.51 45.53
C TYR A 422 14.60 15.94 44.46
N THR A 423 13.44 16.55 44.26
CA THR A 423 12.52 16.25 43.14
C THR A 423 12.96 16.92 41.84
N ALA A 424 13.93 17.83 41.86
CA ALA A 424 14.33 18.63 40.71
C ALA A 424 15.70 18.22 40.12
N LEU A 425 16.31 17.12 40.58
CA LEU A 425 17.68 16.73 40.23
C LEU A 425 17.90 16.52 38.72
N TYR A 426 16.89 15.96 38.04
CA TYR A 426 16.93 15.68 36.60
C TYR A 426 16.23 16.75 35.76
N ASN A 427 15.67 17.78 36.39
CA ASN A 427 14.83 18.77 35.73
C ASN A 427 15.69 19.87 35.10
N ALA A 428 16.20 19.60 33.91
CA ALA A 428 17.10 20.45 33.13
C ALA A 428 16.77 20.37 31.63
N VAL A 429 17.24 21.35 30.85
CA VAL A 429 17.07 21.36 29.39
C VAL A 429 18.43 21.20 28.72
N GLY A 430 18.59 20.12 27.95
CA GLY A 430 19.73 19.91 27.06
C GLY A 430 19.36 20.24 25.62
N ILE A 431 20.15 21.09 24.97
CA ILE A 431 19.96 21.42 23.55
C ILE A 431 21.32 21.65 22.87
N GLY A 432 21.64 20.84 21.86
CA GLY A 432 22.97 20.80 21.27
C GLY A 432 24.05 20.51 22.33
N ASP A 433 24.99 21.44 22.50
CA ASP A 433 26.05 21.36 23.51
C ASP A 433 25.84 22.30 24.71
N THR A 434 24.59 22.75 24.94
CA THR A 434 24.22 23.63 26.06
C THR A 434 23.31 22.92 27.05
N LEU A 435 23.65 23.02 28.34
CA LEU A 435 22.83 22.62 29.48
C LEU A 435 22.26 23.86 30.16
N ILE A 436 20.93 23.93 30.31
CA ILE A 436 20.23 24.98 31.05
C ILE A 436 19.62 24.34 32.29
N HIS A 437 20.09 24.74 33.47
CA HIS A 437 19.72 24.08 34.72
C HIS A 437 20.04 24.92 35.96
N ASN A 438 19.61 24.43 37.12
CA ASN A 438 20.02 24.97 38.42
C ASN A 438 21.25 24.23 38.95
N THR A 439 22.39 24.92 38.96
CA THR A 439 23.70 24.36 39.35
C THR A 439 23.79 23.89 40.81
N ARG A 440 22.85 24.29 41.68
CA ARG A 440 22.86 23.89 43.09
C ARG A 440 22.29 22.49 43.32
N TYR A 441 21.40 22.04 42.44
CA TYR A 441 20.57 20.86 42.70
C TYR A 441 20.72 19.77 41.64
N SER A 442 21.04 20.10 40.40
CA SER A 442 21.10 19.10 39.35
C SER A 442 22.07 17.96 39.66
N ASP A 443 21.71 16.77 39.19
CA ASP A 443 22.56 15.58 39.31
C ASP A 443 23.87 15.77 38.53
N ALA A 444 24.99 15.32 39.09
CA ALA A 444 26.31 15.55 38.49
C ALA A 444 26.47 14.78 37.16
N SER A 445 25.74 13.68 36.97
CA SER A 445 25.70 12.95 35.71
C SER A 445 25.23 13.79 34.51
N LEU A 446 24.53 14.91 34.75
CA LEU A 446 24.05 15.81 33.70
C LEU A 446 25.17 16.70 33.13
N LEU A 447 26.27 16.91 33.86
CA LEU A 447 27.33 17.90 33.55
C LEU A 447 28.29 17.43 32.45
N THR A 448 27.75 17.04 31.30
CA THR A 448 28.48 16.47 30.15
C THR A 448 28.42 17.35 28.90
N PHE A 449 28.23 18.65 29.08
CA PHE A 449 28.03 19.66 28.03
C PHE A 449 29.18 20.67 28.02
N GLY A 450 29.49 21.23 26.85
CA GLY A 450 30.52 22.26 26.70
C GLY A 450 30.10 23.65 27.19
N ARG A 451 28.80 23.91 27.33
CA ARG A 451 28.26 25.18 27.86
C ARG A 451 27.17 24.95 28.90
N GLU A 452 27.23 25.71 29.99
CA GLU A 452 26.20 25.74 31.03
C GLU A 452 25.55 27.14 31.14
N ILE A 453 24.23 27.18 31.25
CA ILE A 453 23.46 28.39 31.58
C ILE A 453 22.76 28.14 32.91
N CYS A 454 23.24 28.82 33.96
CA CYS A 454 22.69 28.70 35.29
C CYS A 454 21.41 29.54 35.45
N VAL A 455 20.33 28.87 35.83
CA VAL A 455 19.04 29.48 36.19
C VAL A 455 18.69 29.19 37.65
N ASN A 456 17.93 30.09 38.29
CA ASN A 456 17.51 29.91 39.68
C ASN A 456 16.35 28.91 39.84
N GLN A 457 15.58 28.68 38.79
CA GLN A 457 14.42 27.78 38.82
C GLN A 457 14.89 26.32 38.92
N GLY A 458 14.49 25.62 39.98
CA GLY A 458 14.85 24.20 40.15
C GLY A 458 14.12 23.30 39.15
N TYR A 459 12.82 23.54 38.94
CA TYR A 459 12.03 22.82 37.94
C TYR A 459 12.20 23.44 36.55
N THR A 460 13.45 23.44 36.07
CA THR A 460 13.83 24.10 34.81
C THR A 460 13.06 23.54 33.61
N ARG A 461 13.03 22.22 33.41
CA ARG A 461 12.37 21.60 32.26
C ARG A 461 10.85 21.75 32.28
N CYS A 462 10.22 21.71 33.46
CA CYS A 462 8.80 22.01 33.59
C CYS A 462 8.48 23.44 33.13
N ASN A 463 9.44 24.36 33.32
CA ASN A 463 9.30 25.78 33.01
C ASN A 463 9.93 26.22 31.68
N LEU A 464 10.59 25.34 30.94
CA LEU A 464 11.37 25.72 29.77
C LEU A 464 11.27 24.66 28.67
N LEU A 465 10.84 25.08 27.49
CA LEU A 465 10.87 24.31 26.26
C LEU A 465 11.88 24.94 25.30
N ALA A 466 12.88 24.18 24.86
CA ALA A 466 13.82 24.60 23.82
C ALA A 466 13.29 24.20 22.44
N LEU A 467 13.01 25.17 21.56
CA LEU A 467 12.69 24.88 20.16
C LEU A 467 13.96 24.62 19.34
N ASN A 468 15.04 25.33 19.69
CA ASN A 468 16.42 25.16 19.19
C ASN A 468 17.40 25.86 20.17
N ASP A 469 18.66 26.01 19.77
CA ASP A 469 19.74 26.63 20.56
C ASP A 469 19.59 28.15 20.77
N LYS A 470 18.60 28.79 20.12
CA LYS A 470 18.35 30.23 20.18
C LYS A 470 16.92 30.62 20.55
N ALA A 471 15.98 29.69 20.56
CA ALA A 471 14.56 29.98 20.70
C ALA A 471 13.91 29.12 21.78
N PHE A 472 13.29 29.78 22.75
CA PHE A 472 12.76 29.15 23.95
C PHE A 472 11.36 29.64 24.31
N ILE A 473 10.56 28.77 24.93
CA ILE A 473 9.27 29.13 25.52
C ILE A 473 9.36 28.85 27.02
N THR A 474 8.99 29.81 27.85
CA THR A 474 9.06 29.67 29.31
C THR A 474 7.84 30.23 30.02
N SER A 475 7.51 29.68 31.18
CA SER A 475 6.54 30.25 32.13
C SER A 475 7.21 30.92 33.34
N ASP A 476 8.54 31.09 33.32
CA ASP A 476 9.32 31.69 34.40
C ASP A 476 10.05 32.96 33.92
N LYS A 477 9.75 34.11 34.53
CA LYS A 477 10.36 35.41 34.19
C LYS A 477 11.86 35.48 34.50
N GLY A 478 12.33 34.71 35.48
CA GLY A 478 13.74 34.59 35.82
C GLY A 478 14.51 33.84 34.74
N ILE A 479 13.96 32.73 34.23
CA ILE A 479 14.50 32.01 33.07
C ILE A 479 14.49 32.92 31.83
N GLN A 480 13.37 33.62 31.57
CA GLN A 480 13.25 34.54 30.43
C GLN A 480 14.40 35.55 30.41
N LYS A 481 14.52 36.33 31.49
CA LYS A 481 15.57 37.35 31.61
C LYS A 481 16.97 36.74 31.43
N LYS A 482 17.21 35.56 31.99
CA LYS A 482 18.52 34.91 31.93
C LYS A 482 18.89 34.46 30.53
N LEU A 483 17.93 33.96 29.75
CA LEU A 483 18.19 33.53 28.37
C LEU A 483 18.31 34.73 27.41
N GLU A 484 17.53 35.79 27.64
CA GLU A 484 17.66 37.06 26.90
C GLU A 484 19.05 37.69 27.11
N GLU A 485 19.61 37.65 28.33
CA GLU A 485 21.01 38.05 28.62
C GLU A 485 22.04 37.28 27.78
N TYR A 486 21.70 36.05 27.35
CA TYR A 486 22.55 35.19 26.54
C TYR A 486 22.25 35.33 25.04
N GLY A 487 21.40 36.28 24.65
CA GLY A 487 21.05 36.58 23.27
C GLY A 487 20.02 35.62 22.65
N CYS A 488 19.30 34.87 23.47
CA CYS A 488 18.23 33.99 23.02
C CYS A 488 16.92 34.75 22.83
N ASP A 489 16.10 34.31 21.88
CA ASP A 489 14.72 34.75 21.71
C ASP A 489 13.81 33.91 22.59
N VAL A 490 13.00 34.57 23.43
CA VAL A 490 12.23 33.89 24.47
C VAL A 490 10.80 34.38 24.48
N LEU A 491 9.86 33.45 24.28
CA LEU A 491 8.45 33.70 24.50
C LEU A 491 8.08 33.34 25.93
N TYR A 492 7.46 34.29 26.63
CA TYR A 492 6.84 34.03 27.92
C TYR A 492 5.36 33.67 27.76
N ILE A 493 4.91 32.63 28.46
CA ILE A 493 3.50 32.26 28.55
C ILE A 493 3.12 32.18 30.03
N ALA A 494 2.12 32.97 30.41
CA ALA A 494 1.66 33.06 31.79
C ALA A 494 1.01 31.73 32.25
N PRO A 495 1.28 31.27 33.49
CA PRO A 495 0.90 29.93 33.91
C PRO A 495 -0.57 29.79 34.35
N GLU A 496 -1.32 30.87 34.53
CA GLU A 496 -2.60 30.90 35.26
C GLU A 496 -3.70 30.02 34.65
N GLN A 497 -3.64 29.73 33.35
CA GLN A 497 -4.62 28.87 32.66
C GLN A 497 -4.20 27.40 32.56
N ILE A 498 -3.15 27.02 33.27
CA ILE A 498 -2.52 25.72 33.11
C ILE A 498 -2.81 24.90 34.36
N ARG A 499 -3.46 23.76 34.18
CA ARG A 499 -3.90 22.93 35.28
C ARG A 499 -2.80 22.00 35.75
N LEU A 500 -2.57 21.99 37.06
CA LEU A 500 -1.78 20.97 37.76
C LEU A 500 -2.51 20.61 39.06
N GLU A 501 -2.88 19.35 39.24
CA GLU A 501 -3.66 18.92 40.41
C GLU A 501 -2.87 19.20 41.71
N GLY A 502 -3.49 19.89 42.68
CA GLY A 502 -2.88 20.17 43.98
C GLY A 502 -1.91 21.35 44.02
N HIS A 503 -1.89 22.19 42.97
CA HIS A 503 -1.18 23.46 42.91
C HIS A 503 -2.08 24.54 42.30
N ASP A 504 -1.72 25.82 42.48
CA ASP A 504 -2.49 26.94 41.94
C ASP A 504 -2.49 26.94 40.40
N HIS A 505 -1.36 26.57 39.80
CA HIS A 505 -1.20 26.44 38.37
C HIS A 505 -0.03 25.49 38.02
N GLY A 506 -0.02 25.00 36.77
CA GLY A 506 1.11 24.30 36.14
C GLY A 506 1.94 25.24 35.26
N PHE A 507 2.68 24.68 34.31
CA PHE A 507 3.53 25.44 33.38
C PHE A 507 3.35 24.99 31.93
N PHE A 508 3.44 25.93 30.97
CA PHE A 508 3.17 25.63 29.56
C PHE A 508 4.17 24.63 28.98
N PRO A 509 5.49 24.77 29.23
CA PRO A 509 6.46 23.77 28.80
C PRO A 509 6.24 22.37 29.37
N GLY A 510 5.67 22.26 30.58
CA GLY A 510 5.28 20.99 31.21
C GLY A 510 4.09 20.31 30.52
N CYS A 511 3.28 21.04 29.76
CA CYS A 511 2.26 20.47 28.88
C CYS A 511 2.82 19.91 27.57
N CYS A 512 4.09 20.21 27.25
CA CYS A 512 4.62 20.10 25.89
C CYS A 512 5.62 18.95 25.71
N GLY A 513 5.70 18.48 24.47
CA GLY A 513 6.81 17.67 23.95
C GLY A 513 7.26 18.14 22.59
N LEU A 514 8.43 17.69 22.16
CA LEU A 514 9.05 18.10 20.90
C LEU A 514 9.34 16.88 20.04
N THR A 515 8.92 16.88 18.77
CA THR A 515 9.26 15.82 17.81
C THR A 515 9.41 16.38 16.40
N GLY A 516 10.60 16.26 15.82
CA GLY A 516 10.92 16.86 14.52
C GLY A 516 10.72 18.38 14.52
N ASN A 517 9.76 18.87 13.75
CA ASN A 517 9.33 20.28 13.74
C ASN A 517 7.98 20.51 14.44
N LYS A 518 7.53 19.58 15.29
CA LYS A 518 6.23 19.66 15.96
C LYS A 518 6.40 19.94 17.44
N VAL A 519 5.60 20.87 17.95
CA VAL A 519 5.36 21.09 19.39
C VAL A 519 4.04 20.41 19.74
N VAL A 520 4.12 19.32 20.47
CA VAL A 520 2.96 18.51 20.87
C VAL A 520 2.47 19.00 22.23
N VAL A 521 1.19 19.37 22.34
CA VAL A 521 0.64 20.05 23.51
C VAL A 521 -0.48 19.22 24.15
N CYS A 522 -0.40 18.96 25.45
CA CYS A 522 -1.46 18.32 26.23
C CYS A 522 -2.58 19.32 26.56
N GLY A 523 -3.50 19.51 25.62
CA GLY A 523 -4.64 20.42 25.75
C GLY A 523 -4.76 21.36 24.56
N SER A 524 -5.65 22.34 24.68
CA SER A 524 -5.86 23.36 23.66
C SER A 524 -5.36 24.73 24.11
N THR A 525 -4.66 25.40 23.21
CA THR A 525 -4.10 26.75 23.40
C THR A 525 -5.10 27.85 23.03
N LYS A 526 -6.32 27.50 22.57
CA LYS A 526 -7.30 28.48 22.10
C LYS A 526 -7.64 29.58 23.11
N ASN A 527 -7.55 29.29 24.41
CA ASN A 527 -8.02 30.18 25.47
C ASN A 527 -6.90 30.97 26.16
N ILE A 528 -5.62 30.68 25.89
CA ILE A 528 -4.53 31.41 26.53
C ILE A 528 -4.40 32.83 25.94
N PRO A 529 -4.12 33.85 26.77
CA PRO A 529 -3.93 35.22 26.29
C PRO A 529 -2.82 35.34 25.22
N GLU A 530 -1.78 34.52 25.33
CA GLU A 530 -0.61 34.55 24.46
C GLU A 530 -0.76 33.74 23.18
N LYS A 531 -1.97 33.28 22.82
CA LYS A 531 -2.20 32.40 21.68
C LYS A 531 -1.63 32.96 20.36
N GLU A 532 -1.93 34.21 20.04
CA GLU A 532 -1.44 34.84 18.80
C GLU A 532 0.09 34.96 18.80
N SER A 533 0.67 35.37 19.92
CA SER A 533 2.13 35.47 20.10
C SER A 533 2.81 34.10 19.99
N LEU A 534 2.20 33.05 20.54
CA LEU A 534 2.67 31.67 20.45
C LEU A 534 2.66 31.20 19.00
N ASP A 535 1.57 31.40 18.26
CA ASP A 535 1.49 30.99 16.86
C ASP A 535 2.53 31.71 16.00
N ALA A 536 2.69 33.03 16.18
CA ALA A 536 3.70 33.81 15.48
C ALA A 536 5.12 33.36 15.83
N PHE A 537 5.39 33.05 17.11
CA PHE A 537 6.70 32.57 17.57
C PHE A 537 7.02 31.19 16.98
N LEU A 538 6.08 30.25 16.99
CA LEU A 538 6.27 28.93 16.39
C LEU A 538 6.48 29.04 14.87
N GLN A 539 5.69 29.87 14.19
CA GLN A 539 5.84 30.11 12.76
C GLN A 539 7.21 30.69 12.41
N LYS A 540 7.71 31.67 13.18
CA LYS A 540 9.05 32.26 13.02
C LYS A 540 10.16 31.20 13.01
N TYR A 541 10.00 30.14 13.79
CA TYR A 541 10.97 29.05 13.91
C TYR A 541 10.62 27.79 13.12
N GLY A 542 9.63 27.85 12.22
CA GLY A 542 9.22 26.73 11.37
C GLY A 542 8.61 25.56 12.15
N MET A 543 8.03 25.84 13.31
CA MET A 543 7.43 24.86 14.20
C MET A 543 5.92 24.76 13.96
N ILE A 544 5.39 23.55 14.06
CA ILE A 544 3.95 23.25 13.91
C ILE A 544 3.40 22.81 15.26
N MET A 545 2.38 23.50 15.74
CA MET A 545 1.70 23.11 16.97
C MET A 545 0.75 21.93 16.72
N MET A 546 0.75 20.95 17.61
CA MET A 546 -0.15 19.80 17.58
C MET A 546 -0.81 19.60 18.95
N GLU A 547 -2.06 20.01 19.06
CA GLU A 547 -2.87 19.82 20.27
C GLU A 547 -3.36 18.37 20.37
N LEU A 548 -3.18 17.74 21.53
CA LEU A 548 -3.51 16.32 21.72
C LEU A 548 -5.03 16.08 21.85
N TYR A 549 -5.78 17.07 22.31
CA TYR A 549 -7.23 17.04 22.44
C TYR A 549 -7.79 18.46 22.64
N GLU A 550 -9.10 18.63 22.49
CA GLU A 550 -9.78 19.90 22.75
C GLU A 550 -10.24 19.97 24.21
N GLY A 551 -9.48 20.68 25.04
CA GLY A 551 -9.74 20.84 26.48
C GLY A 551 -8.68 21.69 27.18
N GLU A 552 -8.68 21.69 28.51
CA GLU A 552 -7.75 22.46 29.33
C GLU A 552 -6.28 22.07 29.07
N LEU A 553 -5.36 23.03 29.17
CA LEU A 553 -3.94 22.73 29.23
C LEU A 553 -3.61 22.06 30.55
N ILE A 554 -3.00 20.87 30.49
CA ILE A 554 -2.63 20.10 31.69
C ILE A 554 -1.12 19.92 31.69
N ASP A 555 -0.47 20.35 32.77
CA ASP A 555 0.94 20.06 33.00
C ASP A 555 1.08 18.58 33.34
N VAL A 556 1.87 17.88 32.53
CA VAL A 556 2.06 16.43 32.59
C VAL A 556 3.53 16.07 32.78
N GLY A 557 4.37 17.05 33.14
CA GLY A 557 5.80 16.82 33.34
C GLY A 557 6.58 16.59 32.08
N SER A 558 6.18 17.30 31.02
CA SER A 558 6.74 17.19 29.68
C SER A 558 6.45 15.84 28.99
N ILE A 559 6.46 15.84 27.66
CA ILE A 559 6.29 14.63 26.83
C ILE A 559 7.60 14.38 26.09
N PHE A 560 8.30 13.30 26.44
CA PHE A 560 9.59 12.98 25.84
C PHE A 560 9.41 12.13 24.60
N PHE A 561 9.89 12.59 23.46
CA PHE A 561 10.00 11.81 22.24
C PHE A 561 11.45 11.40 22.03
N ILE A 562 11.68 10.10 21.88
CA ILE A 562 13.00 9.48 21.83
C ILE A 562 13.09 8.72 20.50
N SER A 563 14.08 9.05 19.67
CA SER A 563 14.21 8.58 18.28
C SER A 563 15.64 8.30 17.87
#